data_AF-A0A2H5B8V0-F1
#
_entry.id   AF-A0A2H5B8V0-F1
#
_cell.length_a   1.000
_cell.length_b   1.000
_cell.length_c   1.000
_cell.angle_alpha   90.00
_cell.angle_beta   90.00
_cell.angle_gamma   90.00
#
_symmetry.space_group_name_H-M   'P 1'
#
loop_
_entity.id
_entity.type
_entity.pdbx_description
1 polymer ?
#
loop_
_entity_poly.entity_id
_entity_poly.type
_entity_poly.pdbx_seq_one_letter_code
_entity_poly.pdbx_strand_id
1 'polypeptide(L)'
;MESVPAREARLSPLLRAAARQGRLDDPRPLAVAAQIGVALQAALQIALGVASWTGSGLVRPLTLVTLPVFLGAAVLFLCWVQCCRVNAETFAPGTHKYGVGQAVWVWLIPVIMWWRPYRVVQDIRRATDWPGGAQLVNAWWLAWIGKQFAFGVYVLLDPLGNPNALPFSLANGLAAVLAVLVIQRLTTAQRTRLTAR
;
A
#
# COMPACT_ATOMS: atom_id res chain seq x y z
N MET A 1 -14.87 -36.94 4.26
CA MET A 1 -15.75 -36.41 3.20
C MET A 1 -16.72 -35.45 3.89
N GLU A 2 -16.23 -34.25 4.17
CA GLU A 2 -16.94 -33.22 4.95
C GLU A 2 -17.01 -31.98 4.07
N SER A 3 -18.22 -31.47 3.94
CA SER A 3 -18.63 -30.54 2.89
C SER A 3 -17.95 -29.18 3.07
N VAL A 4 -17.45 -28.63 1.97
CA VAL A 4 -16.93 -27.25 1.87
C VAL A 4 -17.98 -26.33 1.20
N PRO A 5 -19.16 -26.01 1.79
CA PRO A 5 -20.06 -25.01 1.21
C PRO A 5 -20.07 -23.66 1.99
N ALA A 6 -19.20 -23.48 3.00
CA ALA A 6 -19.27 -22.30 3.88
C ALA A 6 -18.23 -21.19 3.58
N ARG A 7 -17.30 -21.40 2.64
CA ARG A 7 -16.21 -20.44 2.38
C ARG A 7 -16.55 -19.36 1.36
N GLU A 8 -17.53 -19.63 0.48
CA GLU A 8 -17.95 -18.72 -0.60
C GLU A 8 -18.99 -17.67 -0.16
N ALA A 9 -19.65 -17.87 0.99
CA ALA A 9 -20.76 -17.01 1.45
C ALA A 9 -20.32 -15.65 2.04
N ARG A 10 -19.02 -15.39 2.19
CA ARG A 10 -18.48 -14.20 2.89
C ARG A 10 -17.92 -13.10 1.98
N LEU A 11 -18.39 -13.02 0.74
CA LEU A 11 -18.16 -11.83 -0.09
C LEU A 11 -19.43 -10.98 -0.05
N SER A 12 -19.32 -9.74 0.44
CA SER A 12 -20.47 -8.83 0.50
C SER A 12 -21.10 -8.69 -0.89
N PRO A 13 -22.43 -8.58 -1.00
CA PRO A 13 -23.14 -8.46 -2.29
C PRO A 13 -22.59 -7.32 -3.16
N LEU A 14 -22.10 -6.25 -2.52
CA LEU A 14 -21.48 -5.10 -3.17
C LEU A 14 -20.12 -5.43 -3.83
N LEU A 15 -19.28 -6.23 -3.17
CA LEU A 15 -18.01 -6.69 -3.77
C LEU A 15 -18.26 -7.63 -4.95
N ARG A 16 -19.32 -8.45 -4.87
CA ARG A 16 -19.76 -9.31 -5.98
C ARG A 16 -20.37 -8.50 -7.12
N ALA A 17 -21.15 -7.46 -6.82
CA ALA A 17 -21.72 -6.57 -7.83
C ALA A 17 -20.64 -5.76 -8.57
N ALA A 18 -19.65 -5.22 -7.85
CA ALA A 18 -18.52 -4.49 -8.44
C ALA A 18 -17.62 -5.39 -9.31
N ALA A 19 -17.39 -6.64 -8.88
CA ALA A 19 -16.65 -7.63 -9.67
C ALA A 19 -17.46 -8.15 -10.88
N ARG A 20 -18.79 -8.27 -10.77
CA ARG A 20 -19.68 -8.66 -11.88
C ARG A 20 -19.93 -7.54 -12.91
N GLN A 21 -19.70 -6.28 -12.55
CA GLN A 21 -19.94 -5.13 -13.44
C GLN A 21 -18.80 -4.82 -14.42
N GLY A 22 -17.73 -5.63 -14.52
CA GLY A 22 -16.66 -5.45 -15.52
C GLY A 22 -15.88 -4.12 -15.42
N ARG A 23 -15.99 -3.40 -14.30
CA ARG A 23 -15.38 -2.07 -14.09
C ARG A 23 -13.99 -2.11 -13.43
N LEU A 24 -13.42 -3.29 -13.18
CA LEU A 24 -12.18 -3.49 -12.41
C LEU A 24 -11.10 -4.30 -13.14
N ASP A 25 -11.14 -4.38 -14.47
CA ASP A 25 -10.17 -5.17 -15.24
C ASP A 25 -8.82 -4.44 -15.43
N ASP A 26 -8.81 -3.11 -15.55
CA ASP A 26 -7.55 -2.34 -15.68
C ASP A 26 -7.13 -1.72 -14.32
N PRO A 27 -6.04 -2.20 -13.68
CA PRO A 27 -5.55 -1.63 -12.43
C PRO A 27 -4.92 -0.24 -12.58
N ARG A 28 -4.70 0.26 -13.81
CA ARG A 28 -3.93 1.47 -14.09
C ARG A 28 -4.50 2.77 -13.48
N PRO A 29 -5.80 3.10 -13.56
CA PRO A 29 -6.30 4.38 -13.05
C PRO A 29 -6.10 4.48 -11.53
N LEU A 30 -6.37 3.40 -10.80
CA LEU A 30 -6.15 3.29 -9.36
C LEU A 30 -4.65 3.32 -9.03
N ALA A 31 -3.81 2.67 -9.84
CA ALA A 31 -2.37 2.70 -9.69
C ALA A 31 -1.81 4.12 -9.80
N VAL A 32 -2.20 4.88 -10.83
CA VAL A 32 -1.76 6.26 -11.05
C VAL A 32 -2.24 7.15 -9.91
N ALA A 33 -3.52 7.05 -9.52
CA ALA A 33 -4.05 7.82 -8.40
C ALA A 33 -3.31 7.51 -7.08
N ALA A 34 -3.04 6.24 -6.80
CA ALA A 34 -2.27 5.83 -5.62
C ALA A 34 -0.83 6.35 -5.67
N GLN A 35 -0.16 6.31 -6.83
CA GLN A 35 1.18 6.85 -7.01
C GLN A 35 1.23 8.36 -6.77
N ILE A 36 0.27 9.12 -7.34
CA ILE A 36 0.16 10.56 -7.11
C ILE A 36 -0.05 10.84 -5.62
N GLY A 37 -0.98 10.12 -4.97
CA GLY A 37 -1.24 10.27 -3.54
C GLY A 37 0.00 9.99 -2.67
N VAL A 38 0.71 8.88 -2.95
CA VAL A 38 1.93 8.51 -2.23
C VAL A 38 3.05 9.52 -2.46
N ALA A 39 3.25 9.98 -3.69
CA ALA A 39 4.26 10.97 -4.03
C ALA A 39 3.95 12.34 -3.39
N LEU A 40 2.70 12.79 -3.47
CA LEU A 40 2.25 14.02 -2.82
C LEU A 40 2.45 13.95 -1.31
N GLN A 41 2.10 12.83 -0.68
CA GLN A 41 2.29 12.64 0.75
C GLN A 41 3.78 12.66 1.14
N ALA A 42 4.66 12.04 0.34
CA ALA A 42 6.09 12.10 0.58
C ALA A 42 6.64 13.53 0.45
N ALA A 43 6.19 14.28 -0.56
CA ALA A 43 6.57 15.68 -0.75
C ALA A 43 6.13 16.57 0.43
N LEU A 44 4.91 16.39 0.93
CA LEU A 44 4.41 17.10 2.12
C LEU A 44 5.25 16.80 3.37
N GLN A 45 5.66 15.55 3.57
CA GLN A 45 6.51 15.17 4.70
C GLN A 45 7.91 15.78 4.61
N ILE A 46 8.49 15.88 3.41
CA ILE A 46 9.77 16.56 3.19
C ILE A 46 9.60 18.07 3.44
N ALA A 47 8.56 18.68 2.88
CA ALA A 47 8.27 20.10 3.10
C ALA A 47 8.08 20.41 4.59
N LEU A 48 7.36 19.54 5.32
CA LEU A 48 7.17 19.67 6.77
C LEU A 48 8.50 19.56 7.52
N GLY A 49 9.36 18.61 7.15
CA GLY A 49 10.67 18.46 7.76
C GLY A 49 11.61 19.65 7.51
N VAL A 50 11.60 20.21 6.30
CA VAL A 50 12.34 21.44 5.97
C VAL A 50 11.76 22.64 6.73
N ALA A 51 10.43 22.78 6.76
CA ALA A 51 9.76 23.85 7.47
C ALA A 51 10.06 23.82 8.97
N SER A 52 10.12 22.62 9.55
CA SER A 52 10.47 22.39 10.95
C SER A 52 11.95 22.65 11.24
N TRP A 53 12.85 22.28 10.32
CA TRP A 53 14.29 22.55 10.47
C TRP A 53 14.61 24.05 10.37
N THR A 54 13.92 24.78 9.50
CA THR A 54 14.13 26.23 9.29
C THR A 54 13.38 27.12 10.29
N GLY A 55 12.53 26.55 11.15
CA GLY A 55 11.68 27.33 12.07
C GLY A 55 10.61 28.16 11.35
N SER A 56 10.22 27.78 10.13
CA SER A 56 9.24 28.53 9.34
C SER A 56 7.82 28.44 9.92
N GLY A 57 7.01 29.48 9.71
CA GLY A 57 5.58 29.48 10.08
C GLY A 57 4.71 28.47 9.30
N LEU A 58 5.28 27.78 8.30
CA LEU A 58 4.57 26.81 7.45
C LEU A 58 4.31 25.47 8.14
N VAL A 59 4.95 25.19 9.28
CA VAL A 59 4.78 23.92 10.00
C VAL A 59 3.30 23.63 10.30
N ARG A 60 2.56 24.61 10.80
CA ARG A 60 1.14 24.44 11.16
C ARG A 60 0.25 24.11 9.96
N PRO A 61 0.21 24.92 8.88
CA PRO A 61 -0.62 24.58 7.72
C PRO A 61 -0.20 23.27 7.03
N LEU A 62 1.11 22.98 6.94
CA LEU A 62 1.58 21.71 6.37
C LEU A 62 1.12 20.50 7.20
N THR A 63 1.16 20.61 8.54
CA THR A 63 0.67 19.57 9.44
C THR A 63 -0.82 19.29 9.22
N LEU A 64 -1.63 20.34 9.09
CA LEU A 64 -3.09 20.22 8.89
C LEU A 64 -3.46 19.50 7.58
N VAL A 65 -2.67 19.69 6.51
CA VAL A 65 -2.94 19.08 5.20
C VAL A 65 -2.36 17.67 5.08
N THR A 66 -1.30 17.36 5.82
CA THR A 66 -0.60 16.07 5.74
C THR A 66 -1.48 14.88 6.10
N LEU A 67 -2.37 15.00 7.10
CA LEU A 67 -3.24 13.89 7.51
C LEU A 67 -4.35 13.60 6.48
N PRO A 68 -5.13 14.57 6.00
CA PRO A 68 -6.11 14.33 4.93
C PRO A 68 -5.50 13.70 3.67
N VAL A 69 -4.33 14.19 3.23
CA VAL A 69 -3.63 13.65 2.05
C VAL A 69 -3.16 12.22 2.30
N PHE A 70 -2.64 11.93 3.50
CA PHE A 70 -2.31 10.56 3.90
C PHE A 70 -3.50 9.61 3.77
N LEU A 71 -4.65 10.01 4.33
CA LEU A 71 -5.86 9.19 4.30
C LEU A 71 -6.35 8.96 2.87
N GLY A 72 -6.35 9.99 2.03
CA GLY A 72 -6.68 9.87 0.61
C GLY A 72 -5.73 8.91 -0.13
N ALA A 73 -4.42 9.08 0.07
CA ALA A 73 -3.41 8.19 -0.52
C ALA A 73 -3.57 6.74 -0.03
N ALA A 74 -3.85 6.53 1.25
CA ALA A 74 -4.09 5.21 1.82
C ALA A 74 -5.33 4.54 1.20
N VAL A 75 -6.45 5.25 1.08
CA VAL A 75 -7.65 4.73 0.43
C VAL A 75 -7.38 4.33 -1.02
N LEU A 76 -6.74 5.20 -1.80
CA LEU A 76 -6.40 4.91 -3.19
C LEU A 76 -5.48 3.69 -3.32
N PHE A 77 -4.47 3.60 -2.46
CA PHE A 77 -3.56 2.46 -2.40
C PHE A 77 -4.29 1.16 -2.05
N LEU A 78 -5.20 1.18 -1.09
CA LEU A 78 -5.99 0.01 -0.70
C LEU A 78 -6.96 -0.43 -1.79
N CYS A 79 -7.62 0.51 -2.47
CA CYS A 79 -8.44 0.24 -3.64
C CYS A 79 -7.63 -0.41 -4.76
N TRP A 80 -6.41 0.08 -5.02
CA TRP A 80 -5.50 -0.51 -5.98
C TRP A 80 -5.09 -1.94 -5.57
N VAL A 81 -4.69 -2.18 -4.32
CA VAL A 81 -4.37 -3.53 -3.82
C VAL A 81 -5.56 -4.48 -3.97
N GLN A 82 -6.77 -4.01 -3.67
CA GLN A 82 -8.00 -4.78 -3.82
C GLN A 82 -8.24 -5.18 -5.28
N CYS A 83 -8.08 -4.25 -6.22
CA CYS A 83 -8.17 -4.52 -7.66
C CYS A 83 -7.11 -5.54 -8.10
N CYS A 84 -5.85 -5.35 -7.73
CA CYS A 84 -4.78 -6.30 -8.02
C CYS A 84 -5.04 -7.69 -7.43
N ARG A 85 -5.67 -7.76 -6.25
CA ARG A 85 -6.03 -9.01 -5.59
C ARG A 85 -7.15 -9.75 -6.33
N VAL A 86 -8.14 -9.04 -6.85
CA VAL A 86 -9.19 -9.62 -7.71
C VAL A 86 -8.56 -10.21 -8.97
N ASN A 87 -7.69 -9.46 -9.66
CA ASN A 87 -6.97 -9.94 -10.84
C ASN A 87 -6.12 -11.17 -10.53
N ALA A 88 -5.42 -11.19 -9.39
CA ALA A 88 -4.63 -12.34 -8.96
C ALA A 88 -5.49 -13.60 -8.77
N GLU A 89 -6.72 -13.48 -8.27
CA GLU A 89 -7.64 -14.63 -8.15
C GLU A 89 -8.03 -15.19 -9.51
N THR A 90 -8.19 -14.34 -10.53
CA THR A 90 -8.50 -14.81 -11.88
C THR A 90 -7.29 -15.47 -12.55
N PHE A 91 -6.06 -15.09 -12.19
CA PHE A 91 -4.83 -15.71 -12.69
C PHE A 91 -4.54 -17.08 -12.05
N ALA A 92 -4.87 -17.24 -10.77
CA ALA A 92 -4.61 -18.47 -10.01
C ALA A 92 -5.76 -18.78 -9.02
N PRO A 93 -6.90 -19.30 -9.52
CA PRO A 93 -8.09 -19.55 -8.69
C PRO A 93 -7.80 -20.51 -7.53
N GLY A 94 -8.29 -20.18 -6.32
CA GLY A 94 -8.23 -21.08 -5.15
C GLY A 94 -6.86 -21.23 -4.50
N THR A 95 -5.81 -20.61 -5.05
CA THR A 95 -4.44 -20.69 -4.50
C THR A 95 -4.21 -19.75 -3.32
N HIS A 96 -5.06 -18.74 -3.15
CA HIS A 96 -4.87 -17.70 -2.14
C HIS A 96 -5.51 -18.07 -0.80
N LYS A 97 -4.72 -18.02 0.27
CA LYS A 97 -5.17 -18.37 1.62
C LYS A 97 -6.17 -17.36 2.23
N TYR A 98 -6.12 -16.10 1.78
CA TYR A 98 -6.95 -15.00 2.28
C TYR A 98 -7.98 -14.56 1.25
N GLY A 99 -9.22 -14.35 1.72
CA GLY A 99 -10.31 -13.84 0.88
C GLY A 99 -10.04 -12.40 0.43
N VAL A 100 -10.62 -11.98 -0.69
CA VAL A 100 -10.36 -10.66 -1.29
C VAL A 100 -10.61 -9.52 -0.29
N GLY A 101 -11.71 -9.55 0.48
CA GLY A 101 -11.99 -8.54 1.51
C GLY A 101 -10.97 -8.49 2.66
N GLN A 102 -10.24 -9.57 2.94
CA GLN A 102 -9.19 -9.57 3.98
C GLN A 102 -7.94 -8.79 3.54
N ALA A 103 -7.73 -8.59 2.24
CA ALA A 103 -6.58 -7.84 1.71
C ALA A 103 -6.57 -6.37 2.15
N VAL A 104 -7.72 -5.79 2.51
CA VAL A 104 -7.84 -4.42 3.02
C VAL A 104 -7.72 -4.39 4.55
N TRP A 105 -8.42 -5.28 5.26
CA TRP A 105 -8.46 -5.28 6.73
C TRP A 105 -7.09 -5.46 7.40
N VAL A 106 -6.17 -6.17 6.75
CA VAL A 106 -4.81 -6.38 7.29
C VAL A 106 -3.99 -5.10 7.41
N TRP A 107 -4.37 -4.03 6.71
CA TRP A 107 -3.68 -2.73 6.78
C TRP A 107 -4.17 -1.85 7.92
N LEU A 108 -5.38 -2.11 8.45
CA LEU A 108 -6.03 -1.26 9.45
C LEU A 108 -5.77 -1.71 10.89
N ILE A 109 -5.32 -2.96 11.07
CA ILE A 109 -5.09 -3.54 12.39
C ILE A 109 -3.61 -3.36 12.74
N PRO A 110 -3.24 -2.52 13.73
CA PRO A 110 -1.84 -2.11 13.96
C PRO A 110 -0.88 -3.27 14.14
N VAL A 111 -1.26 -4.29 14.93
CA VAL A 111 -0.42 -5.47 15.17
C VAL A 111 -0.22 -6.29 13.89
N ILE A 112 -1.28 -6.44 13.09
CA ILE A 112 -1.27 -7.24 11.86
C ILE A 112 -0.52 -6.54 10.72
N MET A 113 -0.56 -5.20 10.71
CA MET A 113 0.05 -4.34 9.70
C MET A 113 1.55 -4.59 9.54
N TRP A 114 2.22 -5.12 10.56
CA TRP A 114 3.65 -5.41 10.55
C TRP A 114 4.08 -6.52 9.57
N TRP A 115 3.22 -7.48 9.23
CA TRP A 115 3.62 -8.61 8.37
C TRP A 115 2.57 -9.13 7.40
N ARG A 116 1.27 -9.01 7.69
CA ARG A 116 0.24 -9.54 6.79
C ARG A 116 0.17 -8.79 5.45
N PRO A 117 0.31 -7.45 5.39
CA PRO A 117 0.23 -6.76 4.12
C PRO A 117 1.35 -7.16 3.15
N TYR A 118 2.57 -7.37 3.67
CA TYR A 118 3.67 -7.96 2.91
C TYR A 118 3.31 -9.31 2.27
N ARG A 119 2.68 -10.20 3.05
CA ARG A 119 2.24 -11.51 2.53
C ARG A 119 1.20 -11.35 1.43
N VAL A 120 0.24 -10.44 1.59
CA VAL A 120 -0.77 -10.16 0.55
C VAL A 120 -0.11 -9.71 -0.75
N VAL A 121 0.82 -8.74 -0.70
CA VAL A 121 1.51 -8.25 -1.90
C VAL A 121 2.39 -9.33 -2.54
N GLN A 122 3.07 -10.16 -1.73
CA GLN A 122 3.84 -11.31 -2.20
C GLN A 122 2.96 -12.36 -2.90
N ASP A 123 1.78 -12.65 -2.37
CA ASP A 123 0.84 -13.61 -2.97
C ASP A 123 0.32 -13.07 -4.32
N ILE A 124 -0.08 -11.79 -4.38
CA ILE A 124 -0.47 -11.13 -5.63
C ILE A 124 0.66 -11.18 -6.67
N ARG A 125 1.89 -10.87 -6.25
CA ARG A 125 3.07 -10.96 -7.12
C ARG A 125 3.26 -12.36 -7.68
N ARG A 126 3.16 -13.40 -6.84
CA ARG A 126 3.31 -14.80 -7.25
C ARG A 126 2.25 -15.20 -8.27
N ALA A 127 0.99 -14.86 -8.01
CA ALA A 127 -0.11 -15.11 -8.95
C ALA A 127 0.05 -14.35 -10.28
N THR A 128 0.68 -13.18 -10.24
CA THR A 128 0.99 -12.37 -11.42
C THR A 128 2.19 -12.91 -12.21
N ASP A 129 3.01 -13.79 -11.61
CA ASP A 129 4.29 -14.27 -12.15
C ASP A 129 5.23 -13.13 -12.56
N TRP A 130 5.35 -12.12 -11.69
CA TRP A 130 6.21 -10.96 -11.92
C TRP A 130 7.70 -11.31 -11.61
N PRO A 131 8.57 -11.43 -12.64
CA PRO A 131 9.98 -11.79 -12.44
C PRO A 131 10.74 -10.64 -11.76
N GLY A 132 11.60 -10.96 -10.80
CA GLY A 132 12.36 -9.95 -10.03
C GLY A 132 11.51 -9.07 -9.09
N GLY A 133 10.20 -9.31 -8.99
CA GLY A 133 9.33 -8.52 -8.12
C GLY A 133 9.55 -8.75 -6.63
N ALA A 134 10.10 -9.91 -6.25
CA ALA A 134 10.31 -10.26 -4.85
C ALA A 134 11.32 -9.31 -4.19
N GLN A 135 12.42 -8.99 -4.88
CA GLN A 135 13.47 -8.10 -4.40
C GLN A 135 12.92 -6.69 -4.15
N LEU A 136 12.10 -6.17 -5.08
CA LEU A 136 11.53 -4.84 -4.95
C LEU A 136 10.48 -4.77 -3.83
N VAL A 137 9.61 -5.77 -3.72
CA VAL A 137 8.63 -5.85 -2.61
C VAL A 137 9.35 -5.97 -1.26
N ASN A 138 10.43 -6.75 -1.19
CA ASN A 138 11.24 -6.88 0.02
C ASN A 138 11.90 -5.55 0.39
N ALA A 139 12.55 -4.87 -0.57
CA ALA A 139 13.22 -3.60 -0.34
C ALA A 139 12.24 -2.53 0.15
N TRP A 140 11.08 -2.42 -0.51
CA TRP A 140 10.00 -1.52 -0.09
C TRP A 140 9.53 -1.82 1.34
N TRP A 141 9.23 -3.09 1.63
CA TRP A 141 8.71 -3.47 2.95
C TRP A 141 9.73 -3.27 4.07
N LEU A 142 11.01 -3.58 3.81
CA LEU A 142 12.10 -3.32 4.76
C LEU A 142 12.30 -1.83 4.99
N ALA A 143 12.25 -0.99 3.95
CA ALA A 143 12.31 0.46 4.10
C ALA A 143 11.13 0.99 4.92
N TRP A 144 9.93 0.45 4.71
CA TRP A 144 8.75 0.81 5.49
C TRP A 144 8.89 0.38 6.96
N ILE A 145 9.29 -0.85 7.26
CA ILE A 145 9.54 -1.28 8.66
C ILE A 145 10.65 -0.44 9.30
N GLY A 146 11.75 -0.25 8.59
CA GLY A 146 12.92 0.48 9.07
C GLY A 146 12.56 1.91 9.48
N LYS A 147 11.78 2.63 8.68
CA LYS A 147 11.35 3.99 9.05
C LYS A 147 10.39 4.00 10.26
N GLN A 148 9.51 3.00 10.40
CA GLN A 148 8.61 2.93 11.56
C GLN A 148 9.39 2.64 12.84
N PHE A 149 10.36 1.72 12.77
CA PHE A 149 11.20 1.38 13.90
C PHE A 149 12.11 2.55 14.30
N ALA A 150 12.75 3.20 13.34
CA ALA A 150 13.58 4.38 13.59
C ALA A 150 12.78 5.51 14.26
N PHE A 151 11.56 5.77 13.79
CA PHE A 151 10.67 6.75 14.41
C PHE A 151 10.25 6.34 15.82
N GLY A 152 9.88 5.07 16.04
CA GLY A 152 9.51 4.58 17.37
C GLY A 152 10.65 4.67 18.39
N VAL A 153 11.87 4.29 17.99
CA VAL A 153 13.07 4.43 18.82
C VAL A 153 13.35 5.89 19.13
N TYR A 154 13.23 6.78 18.14
CA TYR A 154 13.40 8.21 18.33
C TYR A 154 12.44 8.79 19.38
N VAL A 155 11.14 8.50 19.27
CA VAL A 155 10.14 8.96 20.24
C VAL A 155 10.40 8.41 21.64
N LEU A 156 10.95 7.21 21.76
CA LEU A 156 11.30 6.62 23.06
C LEU A 156 12.52 7.31 23.70
N LEU A 157 13.53 7.66 22.91
CA LEU A 157 14.78 8.26 23.39
C LEU A 157 14.66 9.77 23.60
N ASP A 158 13.84 10.46 22.80
CA ASP A 158 13.63 11.91 22.85
C ASP A 158 12.12 12.24 22.71
N PRO A 159 11.33 12.06 23.79
CA PRO A 159 9.88 12.27 23.74
C PRO A 159 9.45 13.72 23.48
N LEU A 160 10.32 14.69 23.79
CA LEU A 160 10.10 16.12 23.55
C LEU A 160 10.73 16.59 22.24
N GLY A 161 11.34 15.66 21.51
CA GLY A 161 11.97 15.88 20.22
C GLY A 161 10.99 16.31 19.14
N ASN A 162 11.53 16.88 18.07
CA ASN A 162 10.76 17.26 16.91
C ASN A 162 10.29 16.04 16.12
N PRO A 163 8.98 15.71 16.11
CA PRO A 163 8.46 14.53 15.42
C PRO A 163 8.59 14.62 13.89
N ASN A 164 8.86 15.82 13.37
CA ASN A 164 9.01 16.10 11.94
C ASN A 164 10.49 16.25 11.52
N ALA A 165 11.43 15.67 12.26
CA ALA A 165 12.83 15.81 11.94
C ALA A 165 13.15 15.31 10.50
N LEU A 166 13.97 16.08 9.78
CA LEU A 166 14.29 15.87 8.37
C LEU A 166 14.74 14.43 8.02
N PRO A 167 15.54 13.72 8.86
CA PRO A 167 15.90 12.33 8.57
C PRO A 167 14.70 11.38 8.40
N PHE A 168 13.62 11.57 9.18
CA PHE A 168 12.42 10.73 9.06
C PHE A 168 11.66 11.03 7.78
N SER A 169 11.59 12.30 7.38
CA SER A 169 10.99 12.71 6.12
C SER A 169 11.73 12.11 4.92
N LEU A 170 13.07 12.07 4.96
CA LEU A 170 13.89 11.45 3.91
C LEU A 170 13.71 9.93 3.87
N ALA A 171 13.71 9.26 5.01
CA ALA A 171 13.43 7.82 5.10
C ALA A 171 12.02 7.49 4.57
N ASN A 172 11.04 8.34 4.85
CA ASN A 172 9.70 8.23 4.28
C ASN A 172 9.68 8.43 2.76
N GLY A 173 10.46 9.38 2.24
CA GLY A 173 10.64 9.58 0.80
C GLY A 173 11.19 8.35 0.09
N LEU A 174 12.23 7.71 0.66
CA LEU A 174 12.78 6.47 0.11
C LEU A 174 11.74 5.34 0.06
N ALA A 175 11.01 5.12 1.15
CA ALA A 175 9.94 4.12 1.20
C ALA A 175 8.83 4.43 0.18
N ALA A 176 8.49 5.71 -0.03
CA ALA A 176 7.51 6.13 -1.02
C ALA A 176 7.96 5.87 -2.45
N VAL A 177 9.22 6.15 -2.80
CA VAL A 177 9.79 5.81 -4.12
C VAL A 177 9.68 4.32 -4.39
N LEU A 178 10.08 3.49 -3.42
CA LEU A 178 9.98 2.04 -3.55
C LEU A 178 8.53 1.57 -3.69
N ALA A 179 7.59 2.18 -2.95
CA ALA A 179 6.16 1.90 -3.08
C ALA A 179 5.64 2.24 -4.48
N VAL A 180 6.00 3.42 -5.02
CA VAL A 180 5.61 3.85 -6.38
C VAL A 180 6.14 2.87 -7.43
N LEU A 181 7.37 2.38 -7.28
CA LEU A 181 7.95 1.38 -8.17
C LEU A 181 7.24 0.02 -8.06
N VAL A 182 6.86 -0.42 -6.85
CA VAL A 182 6.03 -1.62 -6.65
C VAL A 182 4.70 -1.46 -7.38
N ILE A 183 4.01 -0.34 -7.19
CA ILE A 183 2.73 -0.06 -7.85
C ILE A 183 2.90 -0.10 -9.36
N GLN A 184 3.91 0.60 -9.89
CA GLN A 184 4.17 0.67 -11.33
C GLN A 184 4.42 -0.71 -11.94
N ARG A 185 5.42 -1.44 -11.40
CA ARG A 185 5.89 -2.68 -12.00
C ARG A 185 4.88 -3.82 -11.85
N LEU A 186 4.20 -3.90 -10.70
CA LEU A 186 3.14 -4.88 -10.51
C LEU A 186 1.95 -4.61 -11.45
N THR A 187 1.54 -3.35 -11.58
CA THR A 187 0.45 -2.95 -12.50
C THR A 187 0.81 -3.29 -13.94
N THR A 188 2.03 -2.99 -14.39
CA THR A 188 2.50 -3.36 -15.74
C THR A 188 2.47 -4.87 -15.95
N ALA A 189 2.98 -5.65 -15.00
CA ALA A 189 2.98 -7.11 -15.10
C ALA A 189 1.57 -7.71 -15.19
N GLN A 190 0.62 -7.19 -14.39
CA GLN A 190 -0.79 -7.63 -14.46
C GLN A 190 -1.42 -7.29 -15.81
N ARG A 191 -1.16 -6.10 -16.36
CA ARG A 191 -1.70 -5.68 -17.66
C ARG A 191 -1.17 -6.55 -18.80
N THR A 192 0.13 -6.81 -18.85
CA THR A 192 0.73 -7.71 -19.86
C THR A 192 0.06 -9.09 -19.84
N ARG A 193 -0.25 -9.61 -18.64
CA ARG A 193 -0.91 -10.92 -18.49
C ARG A 193 -2.38 -10.90 -18.87
N LEU A 194 -3.09 -9.80 -18.63
CA LEU A 194 -4.49 -9.63 -19.05
C LEU A 194 -4.62 -9.55 -20.57
N THR A 195 -3.66 -8.91 -21.25
CA THR A 195 -3.67 -8.78 -22.72
C THR A 195 -3.17 -10.01 -23.46
N ALA A 196 -2.50 -10.94 -22.76
CA ALA A 196 -1.99 -12.19 -23.34
C ALA A 196 -3.00 -13.35 -23.29
N ARG A 197 -4.23 -13.10 -22.82
CA ARG A 197 -5.38 -14.03 -22.85
C ARG A 197 -6.20 -13.81 -24.10
#